data_AF-A0A382JXL4-F1
#
_entry.id   AF-A0A382JXL4-F1
#
_cell.length_a   1.000
_cell.length_b   1.000
_cell.length_c   1.000
_cell.angle_alpha   90.00
_cell.angle_beta   90.00
_cell.angle_gamma   90.00
#
_symmetry.space_group_name_H-M   'P 1'
#
loop_
_entity.id
_entity.type
_entity.pdbx_description
1 polymer ?
#
loop_
_entity_poly.entity_id
_entity_poly.type
_entity_poly.pdbx_seq_one_letter_code
_entity_poly.pdbx_strand_id
1 'polypeptide(L)'
;MSNTKTTIAKRFRGFFPVIIDIETAGFDASKDALLEIAAVTLTLNTENHWCIDEIIAKYIKPFEGANLDIASLEFTGIDPEHPFRKQIAVSETDAFNEIFRT
;
A
#
# COMPACT_ATOMS: atom_id res chain seq x y z
N MET A 1 -26.09 8.83 24.21
CA MET A 1 -25.54 7.64 23.54
C MET A 1 -24.07 7.55 23.91
N SER A 2 -23.61 6.43 24.48
CA SER A 2 -22.24 6.36 24.99
C SER A 2 -21.25 6.44 23.83
N ASN A 3 -20.54 7.57 23.75
CA ASN A 3 -19.49 7.85 22.79
C ASN A 3 -18.23 7.06 23.15
N THR A 4 -18.35 5.74 23.18
CA THR A 4 -17.30 4.85 23.69
C THR A 4 -16.34 4.55 22.55
N LYS A 5 -15.32 5.41 22.40
CA LYS A 5 -14.23 5.18 21.45
C LYS A 5 -13.60 3.80 21.68
N THR A 6 -13.29 3.09 20.59
CA THR A 6 -12.54 1.82 20.64
C THR A 6 -11.18 2.01 21.31
N THR A 7 -10.57 0.95 21.82
CA THR A 7 -9.23 1.01 22.43
C THR A 7 -8.20 1.58 21.46
N ILE A 8 -8.26 1.19 20.19
CA ILE A 8 -7.41 1.71 19.11
C ILE A 8 -7.63 3.21 18.93
N ALA A 9 -8.88 3.67 18.82
CA ALA A 9 -9.20 5.08 18.67
C ALA A 9 -8.75 5.91 19.89
N LYS A 10 -8.75 5.36 21.10
CA LYS A 10 -8.18 6.02 22.28
C LYS A 10 -6.65 6.14 22.19
N ARG A 11 -5.96 5.08 21.74
CA ARG A 11 -4.49 5.01 21.65
C ARG A 11 -3.90 6.02 20.66
N PHE A 12 -4.61 6.30 19.57
CA PHE A 12 -4.17 7.19 18.50
C PHE A 12 -5.09 8.41 18.32
N ARG A 13 -5.78 8.85 19.38
CA ARG A 13 -6.60 10.08 19.39
C ARG A 13 -7.68 10.15 18.31
N GLY A 14 -8.13 9.00 17.80
CA GLY A 14 -9.13 8.86 16.75
C GLY A 14 -8.56 8.48 15.39
N PHE A 15 -7.24 8.45 15.22
CA PHE A 15 -6.63 7.92 14.00
C PHE A 15 -6.64 6.39 13.99
N PHE A 16 -6.78 5.83 12.79
CA PHE A 16 -6.69 4.39 12.55
C PHE A 16 -5.32 4.11 11.90
N PRO A 17 -4.42 3.34 12.55
CA PRO A 17 -3.11 3.04 12.00
C PRO A 17 -3.21 2.03 10.85
N VAL A 18 -2.55 2.34 9.73
CA VAL A 18 -2.39 1.44 8.59
C VAL A 18 -0.89 1.41 8.26
N ILE A 19 -0.31 0.22 8.19
CA ILE A 19 1.08 0.02 7.77
C ILE A 19 1.11 0.01 6.24
N ILE A 20 1.95 0.84 5.64
CA ILE A 20 2.10 0.96 4.19
C ILE A 20 3.55 0.70 3.84
N ASP A 21 3.76 -0.10 2.80
CA ASP A 21 5.04 -0.26 2.12
C ASP A 21 4.83 -0.14 0.61
N ILE A 22 5.80 0.45 -0.09
CA ILE A 22 5.75 0.67 -1.53
C ILE A 22 7.09 0.36 -2.19
N GLU A 23 7.03 -0.18 -3.40
CA GLU A 23 8.19 -0.29 -4.28
C GLU A 23 8.00 0.61 -5.49
N THR A 24 9.06 1.31 -5.87
CA THR A 24 9.01 2.38 -6.88
C THR A 24 10.15 2.25 -7.87
N ALA A 25 10.00 2.89 -9.03
CA ALA A 25 11.01 2.93 -10.08
C ALA A 25 11.97 4.12 -9.94
N GLY A 26 12.18 4.62 -8.71
CA GLY A 26 13.07 5.75 -8.43
C GLY A 26 12.73 6.48 -7.12
N PHE A 27 13.38 7.61 -6.87
CA PHE A 27 13.26 8.37 -5.61
C PHE A 27 12.40 9.64 -5.71
N ASP A 28 12.04 10.08 -6.92
CA ASP A 28 11.21 11.26 -7.17
C ASP A 28 9.74 10.86 -7.33
N ALA A 29 8.97 11.02 -6.25
CA ALA A 29 7.54 10.67 -6.21
C ALA A 29 6.66 11.42 -7.24
N SER A 30 7.16 12.47 -7.88
CA SER A 30 6.42 13.20 -8.93
C SER A 30 6.66 12.67 -10.34
N LYS A 31 7.65 11.79 -10.53
CA LYS A 31 8.11 11.33 -11.85
C LYS A 31 8.25 9.81 -11.94
N ASP A 32 8.69 9.18 -10.87
CA ASP A 32 9.04 7.77 -10.86
C ASP A 32 7.81 6.91 -10.58
N ALA A 33 7.69 5.78 -11.28
CA ALA A 33 6.52 4.92 -11.18
C ALA A 33 6.36 4.29 -9.78
N LEU A 34 5.14 4.25 -9.25
CA LEU A 34 4.76 3.28 -8.22
C LEU A 34 4.58 1.90 -8.88
N LEU A 35 5.24 0.87 -8.34
CA LEU A 35 5.27 -0.47 -8.92
C LEU A 35 4.54 -1.49 -8.07
N GLU A 36 4.61 -1.39 -6.75
CA GLU A 36 3.90 -2.23 -5.79
C GLU A 36 3.46 -1.41 -4.57
N ILE A 37 2.35 -1.80 -3.98
CA ILE A 37 1.89 -1.27 -2.69
C ILE A 37 1.29 -2.38 -1.84
N ALA A 38 1.66 -2.41 -0.57
CA ALA A 38 1.03 -3.22 0.46
C ALA A 38 0.44 -2.32 1.55
N ALA A 39 -0.77 -2.63 1.98
CA ALA A 39 -1.47 -1.98 3.08
C ALA A 39 -1.94 -3.03 4.09
N VAL A 40 -1.59 -2.83 5.37
CA VAL A 40 -1.92 -3.74 6.46
C VAL A 40 -2.63 -2.98 7.58
N THR A 41 -3.85 -3.39 7.88
CA THR A 41 -4.62 -2.83 9.00
C THR A 41 -4.33 -3.59 10.28
N LEU A 42 -4.57 -2.95 11.42
CA LEU A 42 -4.24 -3.49 12.73
C LEU A 42 -5.47 -3.59 13.63
N THR A 43 -5.52 -4.67 14.40
CA THR A 43 -6.50 -4.90 15.45
C THR A 43 -5.83 -5.25 16.77
N LEU A 44 -6.64 -5.37 17.83
CA LEU A 44 -6.20 -5.87 19.13
C LEU A 44 -6.84 -7.23 19.38
N ASN A 45 -6.04 -8.22 19.77
CA ASN A 45 -6.56 -9.51 20.19
C ASN A 45 -7.20 -9.44 21.60
N THR A 46 -7.68 -10.58 22.10
CA THR A 46 -8.32 -10.69 23.42
C THR A 46 -7.42 -10.28 24.60
N GLU A 47 -6.11 -10.27 24.42
CA GLU A 47 -5.11 -9.87 25.42
C GLU A 47 -4.67 -8.40 25.27
N ASN A 48 -5.28 -7.65 24.35
CA ASN A 48 -4.90 -6.29 23.96
C ASN A 48 -3.49 -6.17 23.33
N HIS A 49 -3.01 -7.23 22.68
CA HIS A 49 -1.81 -7.16 21.83
C HIS A 49 -2.18 -6.78 20.40
N TRP A 50 -1.31 -6.00 19.75
CA TRP A 50 -1.45 -5.63 18.34
C TRP A 50 -1.31 -6.86 17.45
N CYS A 51 -2.23 -7.00 16.51
CA CYS A 51 -2.25 -8.08 15.53
C CYS A 51 -2.59 -7.51 14.15
N ILE A 52 -2.16 -8.21 13.11
CA ILE A 52 -2.61 -7.96 11.74
C ILE A 52 -4.11 -8.25 11.66
N ASP A 53 -4.83 -7.39 10.96
CA ASP A 53 -6.26 -7.57 10.65
C ASP A 53 -6.43 -7.94 9.17
N GLU A 54 -6.35 -6.97 8.27
CA GLU A 54 -6.42 -7.18 6.83
C GLU A 54 -5.08 -6.89 6.14
N ILE A 55 -4.80 -7.61 5.05
CA ILE A 55 -3.65 -7.39 4.17
C ILE A 55 -4.17 -7.18 2.75
N ILE A 56 -3.83 -6.05 2.16
CA ILE A 56 -4.10 -5.74 0.75
C ILE A 56 -2.76 -5.50 0.07
N ALA A 57 -2.46 -6.25 -0.99
CA ALA A 57 -1.24 -6.07 -1.78
C ALA A 57 -1.60 -5.95 -3.27
N LYS A 58 -0.99 -4.99 -3.97
CA LYS A 58 -1.26 -4.69 -5.37
C LYS A 58 0.02 -4.49 -6.16
N TYR A 59 0.05 -5.09 -7.35
CA TYR A 59 0.98 -4.71 -8.40
C TYR A 59 0.37 -3.53 -9.18
N ILE A 60 1.17 -2.50 -9.39
CA ILE A 60 0.74 -1.25 -10.01
C ILE A 60 1.34 -1.14 -11.41
N LYS A 61 0.51 -0.76 -12.37
CA LYS A 61 0.95 -0.37 -13.71
C LYS A 61 1.58 1.01 -13.63
N PRO A 62 2.80 1.22 -14.18
CA PRO A 62 3.37 2.56 -14.31
C PRO A 62 2.38 3.51 -14.96
N PHE A 63 2.22 4.72 -14.40
CA PHE A 63 1.38 5.74 -15.01
C PHE A 63 1.97 6.20 -16.35
N GLU A 64 1.14 6.82 -17.19
CA GLU A 64 1.58 7.26 -18.53
C GLU A 64 2.72 8.29 -18.43
N GLY A 65 3.85 7.99 -19.08
CA GLY A 65 5.02 8.86 -19.06
C GLY A 65 5.88 8.77 -17.79
N ALA A 66 5.60 7.81 -16.90
CA ALA A 66 6.42 7.58 -15.72
C ALA A 66 7.87 7.28 -16.09
N ASN A 67 8.79 7.81 -15.30
CA ASN A 67 10.19 7.46 -15.35
C ASN A 67 10.42 6.08 -14.72
N LEU A 68 11.29 5.28 -15.35
CA LEU A 68 11.69 3.96 -14.90
C LEU A 68 13.22 3.93 -14.76
N ASP A 69 13.71 4.22 -13.56
CA ASP A 69 15.14 4.20 -13.26
C ASP A 69 15.67 2.76 -13.21
N ILE A 70 16.66 2.47 -14.05
CA ILE A 70 17.22 1.12 -14.19
C ILE A 70 17.82 0.62 -12.87
N ALA A 71 18.54 1.49 -12.14
CA ALA A 71 19.17 1.08 -10.88
C ALA A 71 18.13 0.73 -9.80
N SER A 72 17.00 1.43 -9.80
CA SER A 72 15.88 1.16 -8.89
C SER A 72 15.16 -0.15 -9.24
N LEU A 73 14.98 -0.44 -10.53
CA LEU A 73 14.44 -1.73 -10.99
C LEU A 73 15.38 -2.90 -10.65
N GLU A 74 16.70 -2.72 -10.82
CA GLU A 74 17.70 -3.71 -10.43
C GLU A 74 17.73 -3.93 -8.91
N PHE A 75 17.59 -2.87 -8.12
CA PHE A 75 17.56 -2.94 -6.66
C PHE A 75 16.33 -3.68 -6.14
N THR A 76 15.15 -3.36 -6.67
CA THR A 76 13.88 -4.00 -6.28
C THR A 76 13.71 -5.40 -6.90
N GLY A 77 14.42 -5.68 -7.99
CA GLY A 77 14.26 -6.92 -8.77
C GLY A 77 12.95 -6.96 -9.58
N ILE A 78 12.28 -5.81 -9.75
CA ILE A 78 11.00 -5.72 -10.44
C ILE A 78 11.23 -5.58 -11.95
N ASP A 79 10.60 -6.47 -12.71
CA ASP A 79 10.41 -6.31 -14.16
C ASP A 79 8.95 -5.92 -14.47
N PRO A 80 8.69 -4.63 -14.82
CA PRO A 80 7.36 -4.17 -15.20
C PRO A 80 6.78 -4.86 -16.44
N GLU A 81 7.65 -5.38 -17.32
CA GLU A 81 7.25 -6.03 -18.57
C GLU A 81 7.00 -7.53 -18.42
N HIS A 82 7.23 -8.09 -17.23
CA HIS A 82 7.01 -9.50 -16.94
C HIS A 82 5.54 -9.90 -17.25
N PRO A 83 5.28 -10.91 -18.11
CA PRO A 83 3.94 -11.19 -18.62
C PRO A 83 2.88 -11.42 -17.54
N PHE A 84 3.23 -12.14 -16.47
CA PHE A 84 2.30 -12.38 -15.36
C PHE A 84 2.00 -11.09 -14.59
N ARG A 85 2.98 -10.20 -14.42
CA ARG A 85 2.80 -8.91 -13.74
C ARG A 85 1.83 -8.05 -14.53
N LYS A 86 2.02 -7.92 -15.85
CA LYS A 86 1.14 -7.12 -16.71
C LYS A 86 -0.32 -7.58 -16.68
N GLN A 87 -0.56 -8.88 -16.50
CA GLN A 87 -1.90 -9.46 -16.42
C GLN A 87 -2.64 -9.11 -15.12
N ILE A 88 -1.92 -9.07 -13.99
CA ILE A 88 -2.52 -8.86 -12.67
C ILE A 88 -2.39 -7.42 -12.16
N ALA A 89 -1.49 -6.61 -12.75
CA ALA A 89 -1.27 -5.24 -12.33
C ALA A 89 -2.49 -4.36 -12.63
N VAL A 90 -2.82 -3.49 -11.69
CA VAL A 90 -3.96 -2.57 -11.74
C VAL A 90 -3.49 -1.13 -11.87
N SER A 91 -4.39 -0.21 -12.18
CA SER A 91 -4.05 1.22 -12.14
C SER A 91 -3.89 1.70 -10.69
N GLU A 92 -3.16 2.80 -10.49
CA GLU A 92 -3.06 3.45 -9.16
C GLU A 92 -4.44 3.79 -8.60
N THR A 93 -5.34 4.27 -9.46
CA THR A 93 -6.71 4.61 -9.07
C THR A 93 -7.47 3.40 -8.55
N ASP A 94 -7.39 2.26 -9.23
CA ASP A 94 -8.07 1.03 -8.80
C ASP A 94 -7.48 0.51 -7.47
N ALA A 95 -6.16 0.51 -7.33
CA ALA A 95 -5.49 0.10 -6.11
C ALA A 95 -5.86 0.98 -4.92
N PHE A 96 -5.79 2.30 -5.06
CA PHE A 96 -6.12 3.23 -3.97
C PHE A 96 -7.60 3.21 -3.62
N ASN A 97 -8.49 3.02 -4.60
CA ASN A 97 -9.91 2.84 -4.33
C ASN A 97 -10.20 1.57 -3.54
N GLU A 98 -9.39 0.51 -3.68
CA GLU A 98 -9.54 -0.70 -2.88
C GLU A 98 -8.95 -0.53 -1.48
N ILE A 99 -7.78 0.10 -1.36
CA ILE A 99 -7.07 0.28 -0.09
C ILE A 99 -7.76 1.31 0.83
N PHE A 100 -8.26 2.41 0.26
CA PHE A 100 -8.72 3.57 1.04
C PHE A 100 -10.22 3.87 0.92
N ARG A 101 -11.03 2.97 0.34
CA ARG A 101 -12.48 3.20 0.28
C ARG A 101 -13.09 3.27 1.67
N THR A 102 -13.61 4.45 2.00
CA THR A 102 -14.59 4.70 3.05
C THR A 102 -15.97 4.22 2.67
#